data_AF-A0A0G0H209-F1
#
_entry.id   AF-A0A0G0H209-F1
#
_cell.length_a   1.000
_cell.length_b   1.000
_cell.length_c   1.000
_cell.angle_alpha   90.00
_cell.angle_beta   90.00
_cell.angle_gamma   90.00
#
_symmetry.space_group_name_H-M   'P 1'
#
loop_
_entity.id
_entity.type
_entity.pdbx_description
1 polymer ?
#
loop_
_entity_poly.entity_id
_entity_poly.type
_entity_poly.pdbx_seq_one_letter_code
_entity_poly.pdbx_strand_id
1 'polypeptide(L)'
;MTKFAKSIQKFIKNPPENLGKPAFTSNSLKIMEKRSFLKDEKGKFLEGPKEMFWRVAAAVAIEDQKYVGKKKTAKKATGPEVQAEEFYTLLAENKFLPGARVLYEAGNYIDGTGQLASCFVLPVEDGLDSIFETMKEAAIVTLSINTEIN
;
A
#
# COMPACT_ATOMS: atom_id res chain seq x y z
N MET A 1 11.87 -17.63 4.46
CA MET A 1 11.68 -16.64 3.36
C MET A 1 12.57 -16.99 2.18
N THR A 2 11.98 -17.17 0.98
CA THR A 2 12.70 -17.47 -0.27
C THR A 2 13.59 -16.30 -0.70
N LYS A 3 14.67 -16.56 -1.47
CA LYS A 3 15.57 -15.51 -2.00
C LYS A 3 14.79 -14.42 -2.79
N PHE A 4 13.73 -14.83 -3.49
CA PHE A 4 12.85 -13.95 -4.25
C PHE A 4 12.13 -12.92 -3.38
N ALA A 5 11.54 -13.34 -2.25
CA ALA A 5 10.87 -12.44 -1.31
C ALA A 5 11.83 -11.39 -0.72
N LYS A 6 13.08 -11.78 -0.43
CA LYS A 6 14.11 -10.85 0.05
C LYS A 6 14.52 -9.81 -0.99
N SER A 7 14.55 -10.19 -2.27
CA SER A 7 14.86 -9.27 -3.38
C SER A 7 13.78 -8.21 -3.56
N ILE A 8 12.51 -8.63 -3.52
CA ILE A 8 11.35 -7.72 -3.58
C ILE A 8 11.37 -6.76 -2.40
N GLN A 9 11.57 -7.28 -1.19
CA GLN A 9 11.62 -6.46 0.01
C GLN A 9 12.77 -5.44 -0.06
N LYS A 10 13.93 -5.81 -0.62
CA LYS A 10 15.03 -4.87 -0.85
C LYS A 10 14.62 -3.78 -1.82
N PHE A 11 13.94 -4.09 -2.92
CA PHE A 11 13.48 -3.10 -3.89
C PHE A 11 12.49 -2.10 -3.27
N ILE A 12 11.48 -2.60 -2.55
CA ILE A 12 10.45 -1.78 -1.90
C ILE A 12 11.05 -0.83 -0.84
N LYS A 13 12.11 -1.25 -0.13
CA LYS A 13 12.73 -0.45 0.94
C LYS A 13 13.66 0.66 0.46
N ASN A 14 14.18 0.57 -0.76
CA ASN A 14 15.29 1.42 -1.19
C ASN A 14 14.85 2.29 -2.37
N PRO A 15 14.36 3.52 -2.11
CA PRO A 15 14.05 4.47 -3.17
C PRO A 15 15.33 4.88 -3.93
N PRO A 16 15.27 5.01 -5.27
CA PRO A 16 16.34 5.62 -6.05
C PRO A 16 16.69 7.04 -5.55
N GLU A 17 17.98 7.37 -5.60
CA GLU A 17 18.48 8.64 -5.08
C GLU A 17 17.97 9.85 -5.88
N ASN A 18 17.81 9.69 -7.20
CA ASN A 18 17.36 10.70 -8.16
C ASN A 18 15.87 11.09 -8.06
N LEU A 19 15.09 10.43 -7.21
CA LEU A 19 13.68 10.76 -7.03
C LEU A 19 13.49 12.10 -6.31
N GLY A 20 12.61 12.94 -6.88
CA GLY A 20 12.21 14.22 -6.31
C GLY A 20 11.60 14.06 -4.92
N LYS A 21 11.86 15.02 -4.02
CA LYS A 21 11.34 14.99 -2.65
C LYS A 21 9.92 15.58 -2.63
N PRO A 22 8.89 14.83 -2.18
CA PRO A 22 7.54 15.37 -2.10
C PRO A 22 7.46 16.42 -0.98
N ALA A 23 6.82 17.54 -1.29
CA ALA A 23 6.66 18.66 -0.38
C ALA A 23 5.29 18.60 0.31
N PHE A 24 5.28 18.58 1.64
CA PHE A 24 4.07 18.54 2.45
C PHE A 24 4.07 19.62 3.52
N THR A 25 2.87 20.09 3.86
CA THR A 25 2.68 20.99 5.00
C THR A 25 2.96 20.26 6.31
N SER A 26 3.27 21.01 7.37
CA SER A 26 3.44 20.44 8.72
C SER A 26 2.21 19.66 9.20
N ASN A 27 1.00 20.09 8.84
CA ASN A 27 -0.23 19.37 9.16
C ASN A 27 -0.34 18.04 8.41
N SER A 28 -0.04 18.04 7.12
CA SER A 28 -0.02 16.81 6.30
C SER A 28 0.98 15.80 6.87
N LEU A 29 2.18 16.24 7.25
CA LEU A 29 3.20 15.39 7.85
C LEU A 29 2.70 14.75 9.15
N LYS A 30 2.05 15.50 10.04
CA LYS A 30 1.46 14.96 11.28
C LYS A 30 0.39 13.90 11.03
N ILE A 31 -0.43 14.07 9.98
CA ILE A 31 -1.44 13.06 9.61
C ILE A 31 -0.77 11.78 9.11
N MET A 32 0.28 11.91 8.29
CA MET A 32 1.04 10.78 7.77
C MET A 32 1.77 10.03 8.90
N GLU A 33 2.41 10.75 9.83
CA GLU A 33 3.02 10.20 11.04
C GLU A 33 2.01 9.42 11.91
N LYS A 34 0.77 9.90 11.97
CA LYS A 34 -0.27 9.22 12.74
C LYS A 34 -0.78 7.96 12.04
N ARG A 35 -1.01 7.99 10.72
CA ARG A 35 -1.86 6.99 10.04
C ARG A 35 -1.20 6.21 8.90
N SER A 36 -0.10 6.70 8.32
CA SER A 36 0.41 6.19 7.05
C SER A 36 1.85 5.70 7.13
N PHE A 37 2.69 6.31 7.96
CA PHE A 37 4.07 5.89 8.12
C PHE A 37 4.18 4.59 8.91
N LEU A 38 5.00 3.69 8.37
CA LEU A 38 5.43 2.49 9.08
C LEU A 38 6.28 2.83 10.29
N LYS A 39 6.05 2.08 11.36
CA LYS A 39 6.77 2.16 12.63
C LYS A 39 7.32 0.78 12.98
N ASP A 40 8.44 0.75 13.69
CA ASP A 40 8.90 -0.49 14.30
C ASP A 40 8.09 -0.85 15.56
N GLU A 41 8.38 -2.00 16.15
CA GLU A 41 7.78 -2.48 17.40
C GLU A 41 7.98 -1.52 18.58
N LYS A 42 8.94 -0.59 18.49
CA LYS A 42 9.23 0.43 19.52
C LYS A 42 8.57 1.78 19.20
N GLY A 43 7.75 1.84 18.15
CA GLY A 43 7.06 3.05 17.70
C GLY A 43 7.94 4.05 16.94
N LYS A 44 9.18 3.69 16.58
CA LYS A 44 10.07 4.57 15.82
C LYS A 44 9.67 4.55 14.34
N PHE A 45 9.57 5.73 13.74
CA PHE A 45 9.33 5.89 12.30
C PHE A 45 10.43 5.21 11.47
N LEU A 46 10.01 4.40 10.51
CA LEU A 46 10.89 3.69 9.59
C LEU A 46 10.98 4.36 8.21
N GLU A 47 10.12 5.34 7.96
CA GLU A 47 10.00 6.02 6.67
C GLU A 47 9.56 7.48 6.84
N GLY A 48 9.92 8.31 5.86
CA GLY A 48 9.32 9.62 5.62
C GLY A 48 8.48 9.61 4.34
N PRO A 49 8.04 10.79 3.86
CA PRO A 49 7.18 10.90 2.68
C PRO A 49 7.74 10.24 1.41
N LYS A 50 9.05 10.39 1.16
CA LYS A 50 9.73 9.82 -0.02
C LYS A 50 9.71 8.29 0.05
N GLU A 51 10.08 7.73 1.19
CA GLU A 51 10.16 6.28 1.40
C GLU A 51 8.75 5.65 1.36
N MET A 52 7.75 6.29 1.98
CA MET A 52 6.36 5.84 1.96
C MET A 52 5.80 5.79 0.54
N PHE A 53 5.97 6.86 -0.26
CA PHE A 53 5.49 6.88 -1.64
C PHE A 53 6.24 5.90 -2.54
N TRP A 54 7.55 5.72 -2.33
CA TRP A 54 8.30 4.69 -3.05
C TRP A 54 7.79 3.29 -2.72
N ARG A 55 7.58 2.99 -1.45
CA ARG A 55 7.04 1.70 -1.01
C ARG A 55 5.72 1.38 -1.71
N VAL A 56 4.79 2.33 -1.73
CA VAL A 56 3.49 2.18 -2.40
C VAL A 56 3.67 1.98 -3.91
N ALA A 57 4.45 2.84 -4.56
CA ALA A 57 4.67 2.79 -6.00
C ALA A 57 5.35 1.48 -6.45
N ALA A 58 6.38 1.06 -5.73
CA ALA A 58 7.09 -0.20 -5.96
C ALA A 58 6.18 -1.41 -5.78
N ALA A 59 5.36 -1.44 -4.73
CA ALA A 59 4.43 -2.53 -4.47
C ALA A 59 3.38 -2.66 -5.59
N VAL A 60 2.81 -1.54 -6.05
CA VAL A 60 1.84 -1.53 -7.15
C VAL A 60 2.50 -1.95 -8.46
N ALA A 61 3.69 -1.43 -8.78
CA ALA A 61 4.42 -1.78 -10.00
C ALA A 61 4.74 -3.28 -10.08
N ILE A 62 5.17 -3.90 -8.98
CA ILE A 62 5.45 -5.35 -8.93
C ILE A 62 4.18 -6.15 -9.26
N GLU A 63 3.03 -5.74 -8.75
CA GLU A 63 1.76 -6.44 -9.01
C GLU A 63 1.29 -6.23 -10.46
N ASP A 64 1.45 -5.02 -10.99
CA ASP A 64 1.05 -4.65 -12.35
C ASP A 64 1.80 -5.48 -13.41
N GLN A 65 3.07 -5.86 -13.15
CA GLN A 65 3.86 -6.72 -14.04
C GLN A 65 3.20 -8.06 -14.40
N LYS A 66 2.30 -8.58 -13.54
CA LYS A 66 1.55 -9.82 -13.84
C LYS A 66 0.58 -9.66 -15.02
N TYR A 67 0.27 -8.42 -15.38
CA TYR A 67 -0.71 -8.06 -16.41
C TYR A 67 -0.07 -7.42 -17.64
N VAL A 68 1.14 -6.86 -17.51
CA VAL A 68 1.96 -6.33 -18.62
C VAL A 68 2.35 -7.49 -19.55
N GLY A 69 1.82 -7.49 -20.78
CA GLY A 69 2.05 -8.54 -21.79
C GLY A 69 0.82 -9.35 -22.20
N LYS A 70 -0.31 -9.26 -21.48
CA LYS A 70 -1.58 -9.91 -21.90
C LYS A 70 -2.41 -9.06 -22.88
N LYS A 71 -2.06 -7.78 -23.07
CA LYS A 71 -2.72 -6.89 -24.04
C LYS A 71 -1.75 -6.46 -25.14
N LYS A 72 -2.11 -6.72 -26.40
CA LYS A 72 -1.37 -6.32 -27.62
C LYS A 72 -1.17 -4.81 -27.79
N THR A 73 -1.79 -3.98 -26.95
CA THR A 73 -1.76 -2.51 -26.99
C THR A 73 -0.83 -1.87 -25.96
N ALA A 74 -0.22 -2.63 -25.05
CA ALA A 74 0.72 -2.07 -24.09
C ALA A 74 2.00 -1.65 -24.84
N LYS A 75 2.19 -0.33 -25.02
CA LYS A 75 3.49 0.23 -25.41
C LYS A 75 4.55 -0.36 -24.48
N LYS A 76 5.63 -0.94 -25.06
CA LYS A 76 6.81 -1.54 -24.42
C LYS A 76 6.59 -1.97 -22.96
N ALA A 77 6.50 -3.28 -22.71
CA ALA A 77 6.62 -3.81 -21.36
C ALA A 77 7.92 -3.29 -20.71
N THR A 78 7.80 -2.32 -19.81
CA THR A 78 8.90 -1.82 -18.99
C THR A 78 8.94 -2.62 -17.69
N GLY A 79 10.13 -2.74 -17.08
CA GLY A 79 10.28 -3.42 -15.80
C GLY A 79 9.58 -2.69 -14.65
N PRO A 80 9.40 -3.37 -13.50
CA PRO A 80 8.75 -2.78 -12.32
C PRO A 80 9.45 -1.52 -11.81
N GLU A 81 10.76 -1.35 -12.07
CA GLU A 81 11.53 -0.17 -11.70
C GLU A 81 11.01 1.09 -12.39
N VAL A 82 10.85 1.03 -13.71
CA VAL A 82 10.39 2.17 -14.52
C VAL A 82 8.95 2.53 -14.15
N GLN A 83 8.08 1.53 -14.01
CA GLN A 83 6.69 1.76 -13.59
C GLN A 83 6.60 2.32 -12.17
N ALA A 84 7.44 1.87 -11.25
CA ALA A 84 7.48 2.41 -9.89
C ALA A 84 7.90 3.89 -9.90
N GLU A 85 8.86 4.30 -10.74
CA GLU A 85 9.22 5.71 -10.88
C GLU A 85 8.06 6.56 -11.44
N GLU A 86 7.31 6.03 -12.40
CA GLU A 86 6.12 6.69 -12.95
C GLU A 86 5.02 6.87 -11.89
N PHE A 87 4.67 5.80 -11.17
CA PHE A 87 3.70 5.88 -10.06
C PHE A 87 4.18 6.81 -8.95
N TYR A 88 5.47 6.73 -8.58
CA TYR A 88 6.06 7.61 -7.58
C TYR A 88 5.92 9.07 -7.96
N THR A 89 6.20 9.41 -9.22
CA THR A 89 6.12 10.79 -9.72
C THR A 89 4.69 11.33 -9.58
N LEU A 90 3.67 10.53 -9.90
CA LEU A 90 2.28 10.92 -9.72
C LEU A 90 1.92 11.20 -8.25
N LEU A 91 2.40 10.37 -7.33
CA LEU A 91 2.20 10.53 -5.89
C LEU A 91 2.95 11.77 -5.37
N ALA A 92 4.22 11.91 -5.72
CA ALA A 92 5.11 12.94 -5.20
C ALA A 92 4.72 14.34 -5.67
N GLU A 93 4.16 14.46 -6.87
CA GLU A 93 3.62 15.69 -7.43
C GLU A 93 2.16 15.96 -7.02
N ASN A 94 1.57 15.12 -6.16
CA ASN A 94 0.16 15.18 -5.76
C ASN A 94 -0.83 15.17 -6.94
N LYS A 95 -0.45 14.60 -8.08
CA LYS A 95 -1.34 14.42 -9.24
C LYS A 95 -2.35 13.30 -9.03
N PHE A 96 -1.99 12.32 -8.20
CA PHE A 96 -2.85 11.24 -7.76
C PHE A 96 -2.48 10.85 -6.32
N LEU A 97 -3.48 10.57 -5.49
CA LEU A 97 -3.27 10.03 -4.15
C LEU A 97 -4.29 8.91 -3.91
N PRO A 98 -3.84 7.70 -3.57
CA PRO A 98 -4.74 6.62 -3.23
C PRO A 98 -5.31 6.82 -1.82
N GLY A 99 -6.33 6.03 -1.47
CA GLY A 99 -6.91 6.05 -0.13
C GLY A 99 -5.89 5.71 0.95
N ALA A 100 -6.15 6.15 2.18
CA ALA A 100 -5.26 5.96 3.33
C ALA A 100 -4.85 4.50 3.54
N ARG A 101 -5.76 3.54 3.25
CA ARG A 101 -5.46 2.12 3.37
C ARG A 101 -4.34 1.67 2.45
N VAL A 102 -4.32 2.13 1.22
CA VAL A 102 -3.25 1.83 0.26
C VAL A 102 -1.92 2.40 0.74
N LEU A 103 -1.93 3.62 1.29
CA LEU A 103 -0.72 4.25 1.82
C LEU A 103 -0.11 3.44 2.97
N TYR A 104 -0.94 2.88 3.85
CA TYR A 104 -0.45 2.06 4.96
C TYR A 104 -0.06 0.64 4.51
N GLU A 105 -0.91 -0.05 3.74
CA GLU A 105 -0.81 -1.50 3.52
C GLU A 105 0.09 -1.89 2.34
N ALA A 106 0.16 -1.07 1.29
CA ALA A 106 0.89 -1.45 0.09
C ALA A 106 2.38 -1.62 0.41
N GLY A 107 2.90 -2.83 0.27
CA GLY A 107 4.30 -3.13 0.58
C GLY A 107 4.65 -3.07 2.08
N ASN A 108 3.68 -3.02 2.98
CA ASN A 108 3.92 -3.14 4.41
C ASN A 108 4.29 -4.58 4.75
N TYR A 109 5.51 -4.78 5.22
CA TYR A 109 6.08 -6.09 5.57
C TYR A 109 6.22 -6.30 7.08
N ILE A 110 5.71 -5.36 7.89
CA ILE A 110 5.84 -5.37 9.36
C ILE A 110 4.61 -6.06 9.94
N ASP A 111 3.47 -5.39 9.82
CA ASP A 111 2.18 -5.79 10.40
C ASP A 111 1.04 -5.67 9.37
N GLY A 112 1.36 -5.37 8.11
CA GLY A 112 0.39 -5.21 7.05
C GLY A 112 -0.34 -6.51 6.73
N THR A 113 -1.64 -6.39 6.51
CA THR A 113 -2.51 -7.49 6.03
C THR A 113 -2.41 -7.66 4.52
N GLY A 114 -1.93 -6.64 3.80
CA GLY A 114 -1.87 -6.61 2.34
C GLY A 114 -3.21 -6.31 1.67
N GLN A 115 -4.26 -6.03 2.46
CA GLN A 115 -5.56 -5.64 1.96
C GLN A 115 -5.54 -4.16 1.56
N LEU A 116 -5.89 -3.83 0.31
CA LEU A 116 -5.80 -2.45 -0.22
C LEU A 116 -7.15 -1.75 -0.46
N ALA A 117 -8.26 -2.50 -0.55
CA ALA A 117 -9.58 -1.96 -0.84
C ALA A 117 -10.24 -1.29 0.37
N SER A 118 -10.85 -0.13 0.17
CA SER A 118 -11.51 0.62 1.26
C SER A 118 -13.01 0.35 1.40
N CYS A 119 -13.65 -0.23 0.37
CA CYS A 119 -15.09 -0.41 0.33
C CYS A 119 -15.43 -1.89 0.17
N PHE A 120 -16.35 -2.38 1.01
CA PHE A 120 -16.86 -3.74 0.97
C PHE A 120 -18.37 -3.71 1.04
N VAL A 121 -19.01 -4.64 0.34
CA VAL A 121 -20.44 -4.90 0.40
C VAL A 121 -20.58 -6.36 0.75
N LEU A 122 -21.24 -6.65 1.87
CA LEU A 122 -21.49 -8.01 2.34
C LEU A 122 -22.98 -8.31 2.19
N PRO A 123 -23.38 -9.37 1.48
CA PRO A 123 -24.79 -9.74 1.34
C PRO A 123 -25.31 -10.30 2.67
N VAL A 124 -26.57 -9.99 3.00
CA VAL A 124 -27.28 -10.55 4.16
C VAL A 124 -28.57 -11.17 3.66
N GLU A 125 -28.66 -12.50 3.75
CA GLU A 125 -29.86 -13.25 3.40
C GLU A 125 -30.82 -13.30 4.60
N ASP A 126 -32.09 -13.59 4.33
CA ASP A 126 -33.13 -13.67 5.36
C ASP A 126 -33.02 -14.97 6.18
N GLY A 127 -32.12 -14.96 7.18
CA GLY A 127 -31.92 -16.07 8.11
C GLY A 127 -30.87 -15.77 9.17
N LEU A 128 -31.06 -16.29 10.39
CA LEU A 128 -30.15 -16.03 11.51
C LEU A 128 -28.70 -16.46 11.20
N ASP A 129 -28.50 -17.61 10.56
CA ASP A 129 -27.16 -18.09 10.20
C ASP A 129 -26.44 -17.11 9.27
N SER A 130 -27.14 -16.55 8.26
CA SER A 130 -26.57 -15.57 7.34
C SER A 130 -26.24 -14.25 8.04
N ILE A 131 -27.11 -13.80 8.96
CA ILE A 131 -26.86 -12.59 9.77
C ILE A 131 -25.58 -12.74 10.60
N PHE A 132 -25.42 -13.86 11.32
CA PHE A 132 -24.24 -14.09 12.16
C PHE A 132 -22.97 -14.30 11.34
N GLU A 133 -23.04 -14.98 10.20
CA GLU A 133 -21.87 -15.12 9.31
C GLU A 133 -21.46 -13.77 8.72
N THR A 134 -22.41 -12.95 8.27
CA THR A 134 -22.09 -11.60 7.75
C THR A 134 -21.49 -10.70 8.82
N MET A 135 -21.98 -10.80 10.07
CA MET A 135 -21.39 -10.06 11.20
C MET A 135 -19.95 -10.49 11.47
N LYS A 136 -19.65 -11.79 11.37
CA LYS A 136 -18.28 -12.32 11.49
C LYS A 136 -17.39 -11.83 10.35
N GLU A 137 -17.88 -11.85 9.10
CA GLU A 137 -17.15 -11.31 7.95
C GLU A 137 -16.86 -9.80 8.10
N ALA A 138 -17.86 -9.03 8.54
CA ALA A 138 -17.70 -7.61 8.84
C ALA A 138 -16.64 -7.38 9.92
N ALA A 139 -16.64 -8.18 11.00
CA ALA A 139 -15.62 -8.11 12.03
C ALA A 139 -14.22 -8.41 11.49
N ILE A 140 -14.06 -9.41 10.60
CA ILE A 140 -12.78 -9.70 9.95
C ILE A 140 -12.32 -8.54 9.08
N VAL A 141 -13.21 -7.95 8.29
CA VAL A 141 -12.92 -6.77 7.48
C VAL A 141 -12.48 -5.60 8.36
N THR A 142 -13.22 -5.30 9.44
CA THR A 142 -12.91 -4.21 10.38
C THR A 142 -11.62 -4.44 11.18
N LEU A 143 -11.36 -5.66 11.63
CA LEU A 143 -10.11 -6.01 12.31
C LEU A 143 -8.91 -5.92 11.38
N SER A 144 -9.10 -6.28 10.11
CA SER A 144 -8.08 -6.02 9.11
C SER A 144 -7.85 -4.52 8.92
N ILE A 145 -8.82 -3.66 9.23
CA ILE A 145 -8.74 -2.18 9.06
C ILE A 145 -8.11 -1.47 10.27
N ASN A 146 -8.18 -2.03 11.49
CA ASN A 146 -7.71 -1.36 12.70
C ASN A 146 -6.36 -1.87 13.19
N THR A 147 -5.33 -1.04 13.02
CA THR A 147 -4.03 -1.17 13.71
C THR A 147 -4.01 -0.55 15.13
N GLU A 148 -5.17 -0.13 15.67
CA GLU A 148 -5.30 0.42 17.02
C GLU A 148 -6.20 -0.46 17.91
N ILE A 149 -5.78 -1.71 18.16
CA ILE A 149 -6.15 -2.41 19.41
C ILE A 149 -4.86 -2.65 20.21
N ASN A 150 -4.45 -1.61 20.92
CA ASN A 150 -3.66 -1.64 22.15
C ASN A 150 -4.03 -0.40 22.97
#